data_AF-A0A1N6XQM7-F1
#
_entry.id   AF-A0A1N6XQM7-F1
#
_cell.length_a   1.000
_cell.length_b   1.000
_cell.length_c   1.000
_cell.angle_alpha   90.00
_cell.angle_beta   90.00
_cell.angle_gamma   90.00
#
_symmetry.space_group_name_H-M   'P 1'
#
loop_
_entity.id
_entity.type
_entity.pdbx_description
1 polymer ?
#
loop_
_entity_poly.entity_id
_entity_poly.type
_entity_poly.pdbx_seq_one_letter_code
_entity_poly.pdbx_strand_id
1 'polypeptide(L)'
;MKKNICSLFILGTACAFSNAAEMADKAAPAENPALRWQAMARADLAAVQALVLSTHPGSIDDGNPVFHEWTTTGYQQALAFIPKVVTHDTAMSAVRFYVTGLMDGHFGYSDNARHRDSPT
;
A
#
# COMPACT_ATOMS: atom_id res chain seq x y z
N MET A 1 -34.28 -12.11 37.50
CA MET A 1 -33.70 -13.24 38.25
C MET A 1 -34.33 -14.54 37.75
N LYS A 2 -33.55 -15.41 37.08
CA LYS A 2 -33.67 -16.88 37.00
C LYS A 2 -32.80 -17.38 35.83
N LYS A 3 -31.68 -18.00 36.19
CA LYS A 3 -30.75 -18.69 35.29
C LYS A 3 -31.24 -20.14 35.20
N ASN A 4 -31.46 -20.67 34.00
CA ASN A 4 -31.75 -22.09 33.82
C ASN A 4 -30.56 -22.73 33.12
N ILE A 5 -29.73 -23.37 33.95
CA ILE A 5 -28.67 -24.28 33.54
C ILE A 5 -29.32 -25.66 33.47
N CYS A 6 -29.23 -26.33 32.32
CA CYS A 6 -29.54 -27.75 32.22
C CYS A 6 -28.31 -28.44 31.62
N SER A 7 -27.45 -28.94 32.50
CA SER A 7 -26.42 -29.90 32.15
C SER A 7 -27.07 -31.26 31.91
N LEU A 8 -26.77 -31.91 30.80
CA LEU A 8 -26.94 -33.35 30.66
C LEU A 8 -25.75 -33.91 29.87
N PHE A 9 -24.89 -34.65 30.58
CA PHE A 9 -23.84 -35.49 30.03
C PHE A 9 -24.49 -36.76 29.44
N ILE A 10 -24.19 -37.08 28.17
CA ILE A 10 -24.36 -38.44 27.65
C ILE A 10 -23.04 -38.88 27.02
N LEU A 11 -22.55 -40.01 27.53
CA LEU A 11 -21.40 -40.78 27.12
C LEU A 11 -21.66 -41.45 25.75
N GLY A 12 -20.68 -41.34 24.86
CA GLY A 12 -20.20 -42.38 23.93
C GLY A 12 -21.17 -43.16 23.04
N THR A 13 -21.13 -42.90 21.73
CA THR A 13 -21.30 -43.93 20.69
C THR A 13 -20.44 -43.57 19.48
N ALA A 14 -19.56 -44.50 19.08
CA ALA A 14 -18.77 -44.44 17.85
C ALA A 14 -19.52 -45.11 16.67
N CYS A 15 -18.99 -44.91 15.45
CA CYS A 15 -19.49 -45.27 14.11
C CYS A 15 -20.47 -44.26 13.47
N ALA A 16 -20.35 -43.86 12.21
CA ALA A 16 -19.31 -43.91 11.18
C ALA A 16 -19.79 -43.07 9.97
N PHE A 17 -18.86 -42.70 9.09
CA PHE A 17 -19.04 -42.26 7.69
C PHE A 17 -19.70 -40.89 7.39
N SER A 18 -18.80 -39.98 7.01
CA SER A 18 -18.83 -39.14 5.81
C SER A 18 -20.11 -38.35 5.48
N ASN A 19 -20.01 -37.04 5.64
CA ASN A 19 -20.29 -36.14 4.52
C ASN A 19 -19.12 -35.17 4.36
N ALA A 20 -18.29 -35.47 3.36
CA ALA A 20 -17.48 -34.45 2.72
C ALA A 20 -18.45 -33.53 1.98
N ALA A 21 -18.67 -32.32 2.50
CA ALA A 21 -19.17 -31.21 1.70
C ALA A 21 -17.95 -30.53 1.11
N GLU A 22 -17.63 -31.01 -0.08
CA GLU A 22 -16.61 -30.50 -0.98
C GLU A 22 -16.93 -29.05 -1.36
N MET A 23 -15.94 -28.18 -1.12
CA MET A 23 -15.51 -27.07 -1.98
C MET A 23 -16.61 -26.28 -2.70
N ALA A 24 -16.88 -25.10 -2.15
CA ALA A 24 -16.94 -23.91 -2.99
C ALA A 24 -16.01 -22.86 -2.37
N ASP A 25 -14.70 -23.13 -2.41
CA ASP A 25 -13.73 -22.02 -2.43
C ASP A 25 -13.96 -21.30 -3.75
N LYS A 26 -14.92 -20.37 -3.74
CA LYS A 26 -15.09 -19.41 -4.81
C LYS A 26 -13.82 -18.57 -4.77
N ALA A 27 -12.83 -18.97 -5.56
CA ALA A 27 -11.60 -18.21 -5.75
C ALA A 27 -11.98 -16.74 -5.85
N ALA A 28 -11.56 -15.94 -4.86
CA ALA A 28 -11.75 -14.51 -4.90
C ALA A 28 -11.24 -14.03 -6.27
N PRO A 29 -11.94 -13.12 -6.96
CA PRO A 29 -11.46 -12.63 -8.24
C PRO A 29 -10.02 -12.16 -8.06
N ALA A 30 -9.12 -12.66 -8.91
CA ALA A 30 -7.70 -12.31 -8.85
C ALA A 30 -7.61 -10.78 -8.80
N GLU A 31 -7.02 -10.25 -7.72
CA GLU A 31 -6.85 -8.81 -7.53
C GLU A 31 -6.13 -8.25 -8.75
N ASN A 32 -6.69 -7.22 -9.40
CA ASN A 32 -6.04 -6.58 -10.53
C ASN A 32 -4.68 -6.05 -10.07
N PRO A 33 -3.55 -6.62 -10.53
CA PRO A 33 -2.23 -6.24 -10.02
C PRO A 33 -1.92 -4.76 -10.20
N ALA A 34 -2.48 -4.13 -11.25
CA ALA A 34 -2.34 -2.70 -11.47
C ALA A 34 -3.00 -1.87 -10.35
N LEU A 35 -4.20 -2.26 -9.89
CA LEU A 35 -4.87 -1.54 -8.80
C LEU A 35 -4.06 -1.57 -7.51
N ARG A 36 -3.39 -2.70 -7.21
CA ARG A 36 -2.49 -2.82 -6.07
C ARG A 36 -1.32 -1.83 -6.17
N TRP A 37 -0.68 -1.75 -7.33
CA TRP A 37 0.44 -0.83 -7.55
C TRP A 37 0.00 0.64 -7.54
N GLN A 38 -1.18 0.95 -8.06
CA GLN A 38 -1.79 2.28 -8.01
C GLN A 38 -2.09 2.71 -6.57
N ALA A 39 -2.64 1.81 -5.77
CA ALA A 39 -2.91 2.05 -4.36
C ALA A 39 -1.61 2.31 -3.58
N MET A 40 -0.59 1.48 -3.81
CA MET A 40 0.74 1.66 -3.21
C MET A 40 1.35 3.03 -3.59
N ALA A 41 1.44 3.34 -4.88
CA ALA A 41 2.03 4.61 -5.35
C ALA A 41 1.28 5.83 -4.77
N ARG A 42 -0.05 5.77 -4.66
CA ARG A 42 -0.85 6.84 -4.07
C ARG A 42 -0.56 7.01 -2.58
N ALA A 43 -0.50 5.91 -1.83
CA ALA A 43 -0.20 5.93 -0.40
C ALA A 43 1.20 6.50 -0.15
N ASP A 44 2.19 6.08 -0.93
CA ASP A 44 3.57 6.51 -0.77
C ASP A 44 3.76 7.98 -1.17
N LEU A 45 3.12 8.45 -2.25
CA LEU A 45 3.11 9.87 -2.58
C LEU A 45 2.56 10.71 -1.43
N ALA A 46 1.43 10.30 -0.83
CA ALA A 46 0.84 11.02 0.28
C ALA A 46 1.74 11.01 1.53
N ALA A 47 2.36 9.86 1.84
CA ALA A 47 3.28 9.74 2.96
C ALA A 47 4.54 10.59 2.78
N VAL A 48 5.14 10.57 1.58
CA VAL A 48 6.30 11.40 1.25
C VAL A 48 5.95 12.88 1.36
N GLN A 49 4.84 13.33 0.78
CA GLN A 49 4.45 14.74 0.87
C GLN A 49 4.25 15.17 2.33
N ALA A 50 3.56 14.36 3.14
CA ALA A 50 3.38 14.64 4.55
C ALA A 50 4.72 14.75 5.30
N LEU A 51 5.67 13.85 5.02
CA LEU A 51 7.01 13.88 5.61
C LEU A 51 7.78 15.14 5.17
N VAL A 52 7.81 15.43 3.88
CA VAL A 52 8.47 16.62 3.31
C VAL A 52 7.96 17.90 3.98
N LEU A 53 6.64 18.06 4.08
CA LEU A 53 6.02 19.25 4.68
C LEU A 53 6.19 19.35 6.20
N SER A 54 6.43 18.24 6.89
CA SER A 54 6.55 18.24 8.36
C SER A 54 7.99 18.24 8.88
N THR A 55 8.96 17.78 8.08
CA THR A 55 10.34 17.60 8.56
C THR A 55 11.40 18.25 7.69
N HIS A 56 11.11 18.60 6.44
CA HIS A 56 12.13 19.19 5.57
C HIS A 56 12.30 20.69 5.84
N PRO A 57 13.52 21.21 6.08
CA PRO A 57 13.74 22.64 6.36
C PRO A 57 13.22 23.57 5.26
N GLY A 58 13.24 23.11 4.00
CA GLY A 58 12.69 23.87 2.87
C GLY A 58 11.20 24.20 2.99
N SER A 59 10.45 23.52 3.87
CA SER A 59 9.02 23.80 4.11
C SER A 59 8.74 25.05 4.95
N ILE A 60 9.76 25.60 5.60
CA ILE A 60 9.70 26.83 6.41
C ILE A 60 10.65 27.91 5.87
N ASP A 61 11.26 27.67 4.71
CA ASP A 61 12.23 28.58 4.10
C ASP A 61 11.55 29.46 3.06
N ASP A 62 11.12 30.64 3.50
CA ASP A 62 10.53 31.67 2.63
C ASP A 62 11.48 32.11 1.49
N GLY A 63 12.79 31.85 1.62
CA GLY A 63 13.81 32.08 0.60
C GLY A 63 13.82 31.04 -0.53
N ASN A 64 13.03 29.97 -0.42
CA ASN A 64 12.97 28.87 -1.38
C ASN A 64 11.56 28.67 -1.98
N PRO A 65 11.05 29.65 -2.74
CA PRO A 65 9.70 29.58 -3.31
C PRO A 65 9.51 28.41 -4.28
N VAL A 66 10.58 27.98 -4.95
CA VAL A 66 10.55 26.84 -5.89
C VAL A 66 10.22 25.55 -5.16
N PHE A 67 10.80 25.34 -3.98
CA PHE A 67 10.48 24.18 -3.14
C PHE A 67 9.00 24.19 -2.75
N HIS A 68 8.51 25.31 -2.24
CA HIS A 68 7.10 25.46 -1.86
C HIS A 68 6.14 25.18 -3.01
N GLU A 69 6.40 25.77 -4.18
CA GLU A 69 5.59 25.50 -5.37
C GLU A 69 5.60 24.01 -5.72
N TRP A 70 6.77 23.38 -5.76
CA TRP A 70 6.90 21.98 -6.13
C TRP A 70 6.22 21.03 -5.16
N THR A 71 6.22 21.32 -3.85
CA THR A 71 5.52 20.47 -2.87
C THR A 71 4.04 20.30 -3.19
N THR A 72 3.44 21.27 -3.89
CA THR A 72 2.06 21.21 -4.36
C THR A 72 1.96 20.75 -5.81
N THR A 73 2.61 21.45 -6.73
CA THR A 73 2.44 21.21 -8.18
C THR A 73 3.05 19.88 -8.60
N GLY A 74 4.26 19.57 -8.14
CA GLY A 74 4.93 18.29 -8.38
C GLY A 74 4.15 17.12 -7.81
N TYR A 75 3.54 17.28 -6.64
CA TYR A 75 2.67 16.25 -6.05
C TYR A 75 1.45 15.96 -6.93
N GLN A 76 0.76 17.01 -7.40
CA GLN A 76 -0.39 16.84 -8.31
C GLN A 76 0.02 16.21 -9.65
N GLN A 77 1.18 16.59 -10.19
CA GLN A 77 1.73 15.98 -11.40
C GLN A 77 2.04 14.49 -11.20
N ALA A 78 2.61 14.10 -10.05
CA ALA A 78 2.86 12.70 -9.75
C ALA A 78 1.56 11.90 -9.58
N LEU A 79 0.53 12.48 -8.96
CA LEU A 79 -0.80 11.87 -8.87
C LEU A 79 -1.43 11.62 -10.25
N ALA A 80 -1.16 12.49 -11.23
CA ALA A 80 -1.64 12.32 -12.60
C ALA A 80 -1.03 11.11 -13.32
N PHE A 81 0.08 10.55 -12.81
CA PHE A 81 0.64 9.30 -13.32
C PHE A 81 -0.01 8.05 -12.78
N ILE A 82 -0.79 8.14 -11.68
CA ILE A 82 -1.39 6.95 -11.04
C ILE A 82 -2.18 6.08 -12.03
N PRO A 83 -3.04 6.61 -12.92
CA PRO A 83 -3.77 5.76 -13.88
C PRO A 83 -2.87 4.95 -14.83
N LYS A 84 -1.60 5.34 -15.00
CA LYS A 84 -0.60 4.66 -15.85
C LYS A 84 0.27 3.67 -15.09
N VAL A 85 0.15 3.60 -13.76
CA VAL A 85 0.87 2.64 -12.92
C VAL A 85 0.26 1.27 -13.09
N VAL A 86 1.05 0.32 -13.58
CA VAL A 86 0.63 -1.06 -13.85
C VAL A 86 1.62 -2.11 -13.34
N THR A 87 2.80 -1.68 -12.90
CA THR A 87 3.88 -2.51 -12.36
C THR A 87 4.52 -1.86 -11.13
N HIS A 88 5.34 -2.63 -10.41
CA HIS A 88 6.20 -2.11 -9.36
C HIS A 88 7.09 -0.97 -9.85
N ASP A 89 7.81 -1.16 -10.97
CA ASP A 89 8.72 -0.14 -11.50
C ASP A 89 8.00 1.18 -11.87
N THR A 90 6.79 1.09 -12.44
CA THR A 90 6.00 2.29 -12.76
C THR A 90 5.47 2.97 -11.51
N ALA A 91 5.13 2.21 -10.46
CA ALA A 91 4.79 2.76 -9.15
C ALA A 91 5.98 3.49 -8.52
N MET A 92 7.15 2.86 -8.48
CA MET A 92 8.39 3.46 -7.99
C MET A 92 8.75 4.73 -8.76
N SER A 93 8.58 4.72 -10.07
CA SER A 93 8.88 5.86 -10.94
C SER A 93 7.97 7.06 -10.66
N ALA A 94 6.68 6.84 -10.39
CA ALA A 94 5.74 7.90 -10.05
C ALA A 94 6.15 8.63 -8.76
N VAL A 95 6.56 7.88 -7.73
CA VAL A 95 7.03 8.47 -6.47
C VAL A 95 8.39 9.17 -6.65
N ARG A 96 9.33 8.54 -7.37
CA ARG A 96 10.64 9.12 -7.66
C ARG A 96 10.54 10.42 -8.45
N PHE A 97 9.59 10.53 -9.38
CA PHE A 97 9.36 11.78 -10.10
C PHE A 97 9.10 12.95 -9.13
N TYR A 98 8.22 12.76 -8.14
CA TYR A 98 7.93 13.78 -7.14
C TYR A 98 9.17 14.12 -6.31
N VAL A 99 9.84 13.09 -5.79
CA VAL A 99 11.01 13.20 -4.91
C VAL A 99 12.19 13.88 -5.60
N THR A 100 12.49 13.51 -6.84
CA THR A 100 13.58 14.12 -7.62
C THR A 100 13.29 15.58 -7.97
N GLY A 101 12.02 15.93 -8.22
CA GLY A 101 11.65 17.31 -8.53
C GLY A 101 11.76 18.27 -7.34
N LEU A 102 11.94 17.77 -6.11
CA LEU A 102 12.30 18.62 -4.97
C LEU A 102 13.70 19.23 -5.13
N MET A 103 14.49 18.76 -6.11
CA MET A 103 15.79 19.30 -6.51
C MET A 103 16.81 19.39 -5.35
N ASP A 104 16.69 18.46 -4.41
CA ASP A 104 17.59 18.34 -3.27
C ASP A 104 18.20 16.92 -3.26
N GLY A 105 19.53 16.87 -3.31
CA GLY A 105 20.31 15.64 -3.42
C GLY A 105 20.25 14.72 -2.19
N HIS A 106 19.67 15.19 -1.08
CA HIS A 106 19.44 14.37 0.11
C HIS A 106 18.17 13.53 0.03
N PHE A 107 17.29 13.81 -0.93
CA PHE A 107 16.10 13.00 -1.15
C PHE A 107 16.40 11.72 -1.94
N GLY A 108 15.95 10.61 -1.40
CA GLY A 108 15.94 9.31 -2.07
C GLY A 108 14.64 8.57 -1.80
N TYR A 109 14.19 7.79 -2.78
CA TYR A 109 13.06 6.88 -2.60
C TYR A 109 13.42 5.49 -3.14
N SER A 110 13.39 4.53 -2.24
CA SER A 110 13.72 3.13 -2.47
C SER A 110 12.83 2.24 -1.62
N ASP A 111 12.75 0.99 -2.02
CA ASP A 111 12.05 -0.06 -1.31
C ASP A 111 12.96 -1.28 -1.14
N ASN A 112 12.48 -2.28 -0.41
CA ASN A 112 13.23 -3.51 -0.14
C ASN A 112 12.95 -4.63 -1.15
N ALA A 113 12.07 -4.42 -2.15
CA ALA A 113 11.66 -5.49 -3.05
C ALA A 113 12.63 -5.75 -4.20
N ARG A 114 13.42 -4.75 -4.64
CA ARG A 114 14.30 -4.86 -5.82
C ARG A 114 15.30 -6.04 -5.77
N HIS A 115 15.65 -6.52 -4.58
CA HIS A 115 16.57 -7.65 -4.39
C HIS A 115 15.90 -9.05 -4.38
N ARG A 116 14.57 -9.15 -4.33
CA ARG A 116 13.86 -10.44 -4.18
C ARG A 116 13.44 -11.09 -5.51
N ASP A 117 13.34 -10.31 -6.58
CA ASP A 117 12.82 -10.76 -7.88
C ASP A 117 13.88 -10.80 -9.00
N SER A 118 15.17 -10.66 -8.68
CA SER A 118 16.26 -10.83 -9.65
C SER A 118 16.60 -12.32 -9.79
N PRO A 119 16.53 -12.92 -10.99
CA PRO A 119 17.05 -14.26 -11.20
C PRO A 119 18.59 -14.20 -11.13
N THR A 120 19.18 -14.93 -10.19
CA THR A 120 20.62 -15.26 -10.18
C THR A 120 20.96 -16.18 -11.34
#